data_AF-A0A8T5LI34-F1
#
_entry.id   AF-A0A8T5LI34-F1
#
_cell.length_a   1.000
_cell.length_b   1.000
_cell.length_c   1.000
_cell.angle_alpha   90.00
_cell.angle_beta   90.00
_cell.angle_gamma   90.00
#
_symmetry.space_group_name_H-M   'P 1'
#
loop_
_entity.id
_entity.type
_entity.pdbx_description
1 polymer ?
#
loop_
_entity_poly.entity_id
_entity_poly.type
_entity_poly.pdbx_seq_one_letter_code
_entity_poly.pdbx_strand_id
1 'polypeptide(L)'
;MTPLEIIAVIFAAITLMKFIIIGKNPKVLIKTAEGMAKKTTFLTICLLAIFVVVGYYVFSTINVVDIFVTMMLGVMLIGIMLVMYPKVYLSLAKNILKERQKLWLLMLIWAFLAGWTLYAIFV
;
A
#
# COMPACT_ATOMS: atom_id res chain seq x y z
N MET A 1 -16.27 19.31 -3.26
CA MET A 1 -15.51 18.07 -3.00
C MET A 1 -14.25 18.44 -2.26
N THR A 2 -13.99 17.82 -1.12
CA THR A 2 -12.72 18.00 -0.39
C THR A 2 -11.56 17.33 -1.15
N PRO A 3 -10.30 17.73 -0.91
CA PRO A 3 -9.15 17.04 -1.50
C PRO A 3 -9.13 15.53 -1.21
N LEU A 4 -9.56 15.13 0.00
CA LEU A 4 -9.65 13.72 0.39
C LEU A 4 -10.75 12.97 -0.38
N GLU A 5 -11.90 13.60 -0.61
CA GLU A 5 -12.97 13.03 -1.45
C GLU A 5 -12.50 12.84 -2.90
N ILE A 6 -11.75 13.80 -3.46
CA ILE A 6 -11.20 13.67 -4.82
C ILE A 6 -10.26 12.47 -4.90
N ILE A 7 -9.35 12.31 -3.94
CA ILE A 7 -8.44 11.16 -3.87
C ILE A 7 -9.24 9.86 -3.76
N ALA A 8 -10.27 9.82 -2.90
CA ALA A 8 -11.12 8.64 -2.71
C ALA A 8 -11.87 8.27 -4.01
N VAL A 9 -12.43 9.24 -4.73
CA VAL A 9 -13.12 8.99 -6.01
C VAL A 9 -12.14 8.45 -7.06
N ILE A 10 -10.94 9.01 -7.17
CA ILE A 10 -9.91 8.52 -8.10
C ILE A 10 -9.55 7.07 -7.77
N PHE A 11 -9.28 6.76 -6.50
CA PHE A 11 -8.95 5.40 -6.06
C PHE A 11 -10.10 4.42 -6.29
N ALA A 12 -11.35 4.82 -6.03
CA ALA A 12 -12.53 4.02 -6.28
C ALA A 12 -12.69 3.73 -7.79
N ALA A 13 -12.54 4.74 -8.64
CA ALA A 13 -12.63 4.59 -10.10
C ALA A 13 -11.56 3.63 -10.64
N ILE A 14 -10.30 3.78 -10.20
CA ILE A 14 -9.21 2.87 -10.59
C ILE A 14 -9.50 1.44 -10.13
N THR A 15 -10.04 1.27 -8.92
CA THR A 15 -10.36 -0.05 -8.36
C THR A 15 -11.45 -0.74 -9.14
N LEU A 16 -12.56 -0.04 -9.45
CA LEU A 16 -13.64 -0.57 -10.29
C LEU A 16 -13.14 -0.90 -11.70
N MET A 17 -12.32 -0.02 -12.30
CA MET A 17 -11.71 -0.27 -13.59
C MET A 17 -10.87 -1.56 -13.59
N LYS A 18 -10.07 -1.80 -12.54
CA LYS A 18 -9.30 -3.05 -12.39
C LYS A 18 -10.20 -4.28 -12.40
N PHE A 19 -11.31 -4.27 -11.66
CA PHE A 19 -12.24 -5.40 -11.66
C PHE A 19 -12.82 -5.68 -13.05
N ILE A 20 -13.19 -4.63 -13.80
CA ILE A 20 -13.67 -4.76 -15.18
C ILE A 20 -12.59 -5.38 -16.08
N ILE A 21 -11.34 -4.93 -15.96
CA ILE A 21 -10.22 -5.46 -16.77
C ILE A 21 -9.91 -6.91 -16.40
N ILE A 22 -9.90 -7.28 -15.12
CA ILE A 22 -9.69 -8.67 -14.68
C ILE A 22 -10.75 -9.59 -15.28
N GLY A 23 -12.03 -9.18 -15.23
CA GLY A 23 -13.14 -9.96 -15.76
C GLY A 23 -13.12 -10.15 -17.28
N LYS A 24 -12.69 -9.12 -18.04
CA LYS A 24 -12.69 -9.17 -19.52
C LYS A 24 -11.39 -9.68 -20.13
N ASN A 25 -10.24 -9.24 -19.62
CA ASN A 25 -8.93 -9.58 -20.20
C ASN A 25 -7.79 -9.48 -19.17
N PRO A 26 -7.53 -10.54 -18.40
CA PRO A 26 -6.48 -10.54 -17.37
C PRO A 26 -5.07 -10.39 -17.96
N LYS A 27 -4.86 -10.70 -19.24
CA LYS A 27 -3.54 -10.59 -19.90
C LYS A 27 -3.05 -9.15 -20.00
N VAL A 28 -3.96 -8.18 -20.05
CA VAL A 28 -3.60 -6.76 -20.07
C VAL A 28 -2.92 -6.37 -18.76
N LEU A 29 -3.43 -6.84 -17.63
CA LEU A 29 -2.85 -6.53 -16.32
C LEU A 29 -1.47 -7.16 -16.14
N ILE A 30 -1.29 -8.39 -16.62
CA ILE A 30 0.02 -9.06 -16.57
C ILE A 30 1.06 -8.30 -17.38
N LYS A 31 0.74 -7.93 -18.64
CA LYS A 31 1.65 -7.15 -19.49
C LYS A 31 2.00 -5.79 -18.87
N THR A 32 1.02 -5.10 -18.28
CA THR A 32 1.25 -3.83 -17.59
C THR A 32 2.14 -4.03 -16.36
N ALA A 33 1.87 -5.05 -15.55
CA ALA A 33 2.68 -5.36 -14.37
C ALA A 33 4.14 -5.69 -14.74
N GLU A 34 4.36 -6.48 -15.79
CA GLU A 34 5.70 -6.80 -16.32
C GLU A 34 6.43 -5.54 -16.82
N GLY A 35 5.73 -4.65 -17.52
CA GLY A 35 6.29 -3.37 -17.98
C GLY A 35 6.69 -2.46 -16.83
N MET A 36 5.88 -2.41 -15.77
CA MET A 36 6.16 -1.62 -14.57
C MET A 36 7.31 -2.22 -13.74
N ALA A 37 7.37 -3.55 -13.63
CA ALA A 37 8.42 -4.26 -12.90
C ALA A 37 9.82 -4.02 -13.46
N LYS A 38 9.96 -3.73 -14.76
CA LYS A 38 11.26 -3.35 -15.38
C LYS A 38 11.75 -1.97 -14.95
N LYS A 39 10.87 -1.13 -14.40
CA LYS A 39 11.15 0.26 -14.02
C LYS A 39 11.01 0.44 -12.50
N THR A 40 11.57 -0.48 -11.72
CA THR A 40 11.40 -0.55 -10.26
C THR A 40 11.73 0.76 -9.57
N THR A 41 12.85 1.41 -9.91
CA THR A 41 13.25 2.69 -9.29
C THR A 41 12.23 3.79 -9.53
N PHE A 42 11.75 3.93 -10.78
CA PHE A 42 10.72 4.90 -11.13
C PHE A 42 9.42 4.62 -10.38
N LEU A 43 9.01 3.35 -10.33
CA LEU A 43 7.81 2.93 -9.62
C LEU A 43 7.90 3.24 -8.12
N THR A 44 9.05 2.96 -7.49
CA THR A 44 9.28 3.29 -6.08
C THR A 44 9.17 4.80 -5.83
N ILE A 45 9.79 5.63 -6.68
CA ILE A 45 9.69 7.10 -6.56
C ILE A 45 8.25 7.57 -6.71
N CYS A 46 7.51 7.07 -7.70
CA CYS A 46 6.10 7.41 -7.89
C CYS A 46 5.26 7.02 -6.68
N LEU A 47 5.46 5.81 -6.14
CA LEU A 47 4.73 5.33 -4.96
C LEU A 47 5.06 6.18 -3.73
N LEU A 48 6.32 6.56 -3.53
CA LEU A 48 6.71 7.47 -2.44
C LEU A 48 6.09 8.86 -2.60
N ALA A 49 6.09 9.42 -3.82
CA ALA A 49 5.46 10.72 -4.08
C ALA A 49 3.95 10.68 -3.80
N ILE A 50 3.26 9.63 -4.27
CA ILE A 50 1.84 9.42 -3.97
C ILE A 50 1.62 9.26 -2.47
N PHE A 51 2.48 8.48 -1.79
CA PHE A 51 2.40 8.29 -0.34
C PHE A 51 2.54 9.61 0.41
N VAL A 52 3.47 10.49 0.03
CA VAL A 52 3.65 11.80 0.65
C VAL A 52 2.43 12.70 0.41
N VAL A 53 1.93 12.77 -0.82
CA VAL A 53 0.78 13.63 -1.16
C VAL A 53 -0.49 13.14 -0.46
N VAL A 54 -0.82 11.85 -0.59
CA VAL A 54 -2.02 11.27 0.03
C VAL A 54 -1.87 11.31 1.55
N GLY A 55 -0.69 10.94 2.07
CA GLY A 55 -0.37 10.99 3.49
C GLY A 55 -0.61 12.38 4.07
N TYR A 56 -0.10 13.44 3.43
CA TYR A 56 -0.33 14.81 3.88
C TYR A 56 -1.82 15.14 4.04
N TYR A 57 -2.65 14.84 3.03
CA TYR A 57 -4.09 15.10 3.12
C TYR A 57 -4.79 14.25 4.18
N VAL A 58 -4.41 12.98 4.30
CA VAL A 58 -5.00 12.03 5.26
C VAL A 58 -4.63 12.43 6.70
N PHE A 59 -3.34 12.67 7.00
CA PHE A 59 -2.89 13.09 8.33
C PHE A 59 -3.38 14.49 8.72
N SER A 60 -3.71 15.35 7.75
CA SER A 60 -4.28 16.69 8.03
C SER A 60 -5.78 16.68 8.32
N THR A 61 -6.47 15.57 8.07
CA THR A 61 -7.94 15.50 8.13
C THR A 61 -8.45 14.42 9.08
N ILE A 62 -7.67 13.36 9.31
CA ILE A 62 -8.06 12.19 10.08
C ILE A 62 -7.05 11.98 11.23
N ASN A 63 -7.53 11.49 12.37
CA ASN A 63 -6.68 11.16 13.51
C ASN A 63 -5.72 10.00 13.15
N VAL A 64 -4.47 10.09 13.64
CA VAL A 64 -3.44 9.05 13.48
C VAL A 64 -3.93 7.67 13.93
N VAL A 65 -4.78 7.60 14.95
CA VAL A 65 -5.36 6.32 15.44
C VAL A 65 -6.24 5.68 14.37
N ASP A 66 -7.16 6.44 13.77
CA ASP A 66 -8.06 5.94 12.72
C ASP A 66 -7.28 5.52 11.46
N ILE A 67 -6.21 6.26 11.14
CA ILE A 67 -5.29 5.93 10.04
C ILE A 67 -4.62 4.58 10.32
N PHE A 68 -4.09 4.39 11.52
CA PHE A 68 -3.37 3.17 11.89
C PHE A 68 -4.29 1.94 11.84
N VAL A 69 -5.53 2.05 12.34
CA VAL A 69 -6.54 0.99 12.27
C VAL A 69 -6.94 0.69 10.82
N THR A 70 -7.12 1.72 9.99
CA THR A 70 -7.44 1.54 8.57
C THR A 70 -6.30 0.88 7.80
N MET A 71 -5.05 1.24 8.10
CA MET A 71 -3.87 0.58 7.55
C MET A 71 -3.81 -0.89 7.96
N MET A 72 -4.11 -1.19 9.23
CA MET A 72 -4.18 -2.57 9.72
C MET A 72 -5.22 -3.39 8.94
N LEU A 73 -6.41 -2.84 8.69
CA LEU A 73 -7.43 -3.47 7.87
C LEU A 73 -6.91 -3.75 6.44
N GLY A 74 -6.22 -2.78 5.84
CA GLY A 74 -5.59 -2.96 4.51
C GLY A 74 -4.55 -4.07 4.49
N VAL A 75 -3.70 -4.17 5.51
CA VAL A 75 -2.69 -5.24 5.65
C VAL A 75 -3.38 -6.61 5.80
N MET A 76 -4.48 -6.70 6.53
CA MET A 76 -5.24 -7.95 6.66
C MET A 76 -5.77 -8.45 5.30
N LEU A 77 -6.28 -7.55 4.45
CA LEU A 77 -6.74 -7.92 3.10
C LEU A 77 -5.59 -8.46 2.22
N ILE A 78 -4.41 -7.84 2.31
CA ILE A 78 -3.21 -8.33 1.62
C ILE A 78 -2.79 -9.69 2.20
N GLY A 79 -2.86 -9.85 3.53
CA GLY A 79 -2.57 -11.12 4.22
C GLY A 79 -3.47 -12.26 3.75
N ILE A 80 -4.78 -12.03 3.64
CA ILE A 80 -5.74 -13.01 3.10
C ILE A 80 -5.33 -13.44 1.69
N MET A 81 -5.01 -12.46 0.82
CA MET A 81 -4.55 -12.76 -0.54
C MET A 81 -3.27 -13.61 -0.53
N LEU A 82 -2.28 -13.30 0.31
CA LEU A 82 -1.04 -14.07 0.39
C LEU A 82 -1.25 -15.50 0.90
N VAL A 83 -2.15 -15.69 1.87
CA VAL A 83 -2.49 -17.02 2.42
C VAL A 83 -3.14 -17.92 1.37
N MET A 84 -3.92 -17.36 0.43
CA MET A 84 -4.48 -18.11 -0.70
C MET A 84 -3.40 -18.65 -1.66
N TYR A 85 -2.19 -18.09 -1.64
CA TYR A 85 -1.06 -18.50 -2.50
C TYR A 85 0.19 -18.86 -1.67
N PRO A 86 0.17 -19.97 -0.90
CA PRO A 86 1.19 -20.25 0.12
C PRO A 86 2.61 -20.42 -0.42
N LYS A 87 2.76 -20.97 -1.64
CA LYS A 87 4.09 -21.09 -2.30
C LYS A 87 4.69 -19.72 -2.61
N VAL A 88 3.85 -18.78 -3.07
CA VAL A 88 4.27 -17.40 -3.39
C VAL A 88 4.64 -16.68 -2.10
N TYR A 89 3.80 -16.80 -1.07
CA TYR A 89 4.06 -16.24 0.25
C TYR A 89 5.40 -16.72 0.84
N LEU A 90 5.66 -18.03 0.85
CA LEU A 90 6.91 -18.58 1.39
C LEU A 90 8.14 -18.11 0.59
N SER A 91 8.03 -18.04 -0.74
CA SER A 91 9.11 -17.52 -1.59
C SER A 91 9.38 -16.04 -1.31
N LEU A 92 8.32 -15.23 -1.24
CA LEU A 92 8.39 -13.82 -0.91
C LEU A 92 9.04 -13.59 0.46
N ALA A 93 8.62 -14.32 1.49
CA ALA A 93 9.20 -14.24 2.83
C ALA A 93 10.70 -14.55 2.84
N LYS A 94 11.13 -15.62 2.16
CA LYS A 94 12.56 -15.95 2.04
C LYS A 94 13.36 -14.85 1.35
N ASN A 95 12.82 -14.24 0.29
CA ASN A 95 13.49 -13.17 -0.44
C ASN A 95 13.59 -11.88 0.40
N ILE A 96 12.51 -11.52 1.10
CA ILE A 96 12.46 -10.39 2.01
C ILE A 96 13.49 -10.53 3.14
N LEU A 97 13.61 -11.73 3.74
CA LEU A 97 14.57 -11.98 4.82
C LEU A 97 16.03 -11.93 4.34
N LYS A 98 16.32 -12.43 3.14
CA LYS A 98 17.65 -12.35 2.52
C LYS A 98 18.06 -10.90 2.25
N GLU A 99 17.12 -10.06 1.83
CA GLU A 99 17.36 -8.66 1.50
C GLU A 99 16.79 -7.69 2.55
N ARG A 100 16.78 -8.10 3.82
CA ARG A 100 16.14 -7.34 4.92
C ARG A 100 16.60 -5.89 5.02
N GLN A 101 17.84 -5.60 4.64
CA GLN A 101 18.38 -4.24 4.60
C GLN A 101 17.58 -3.30 3.70
N LYS A 102 16.84 -3.80 2.70
CA LYS A 102 15.96 -2.97 1.85
C LYS A 102 14.69 -2.51 2.56
N LEU A 103 14.34 -3.14 3.68
CA LEU A 103 13.11 -2.86 4.44
C LEU A 103 13.27 -1.75 5.48
N TRP A 104 14.49 -1.26 5.71
CA TRP A 104 14.78 -0.32 6.80
C TRP A 104 13.88 0.91 6.78
N LEU A 105 13.63 1.48 5.60
CA LEU A 105 12.79 2.67 5.43
C LEU A 105 11.33 2.36 5.76
N LEU A 106 10.83 1.19 5.35
CA LEU A 106 9.49 0.73 5.70
C LEU A 106 9.35 0.48 7.20
N MET A 107 10.34 -0.16 7.83
CA MET A 107 10.36 -0.41 9.27
C MET A 107 10.37 0.91 10.06
N LEU A 108 11.11 1.91 9.60
CA LEU A 108 11.16 3.24 10.22
C LEU A 108 9.80 3.94 10.17
N ILE A 109 9.12 3.90 9.01
CA ILE A 109 7.76 4.45 8.87
C ILE A 109 6.79 3.76 9.84
N TRP A 110 6.83 2.42 9.91
CA TRP A 110 5.96 1.67 10.83
C TRP A 110 6.26 1.97 12.30
N ALA A 111 7.53 2.03 12.69
CA ALA A 111 7.93 2.35 14.05
C ALA A 111 7.46 3.76 14.45
N PHE A 112 7.62 4.74 13.55
CA PHE A 112 7.16 6.10 13.77
C PHE A 112 5.64 6.18 13.95
N LEU A 113 4.86 5.56 13.05
CA LEU A 113 3.39 5.56 13.13
C LEU A 113 2.89 4.83 14.38
N ALA A 114 3.51 3.71 14.76
CA ALA A 114 3.15 3.00 15.97
C ALA A 114 3.42 3.85 17.22
N GLY A 115 4.61 4.48 17.31
CA GLY A 115 4.96 5.37 18.41
C GLY A 115 4.03 6.57 18.53
N TRP A 116 3.69 7.21 17.40
CA TRP A 116 2.75 8.33 17.38
C TRP A 116 1.34 7.90 17.78
N THR A 117 0.88 6.75 17.29
CA THR A 117 -0.44 6.21 17.67
C THR A 117 -0.53 5.96 19.17
N LEU A 118 0.50 5.34 19.77
CA LEU A 118 0.55 5.13 21.21
C LEU A 118 0.56 6.45 21.97
N TYR A 119 1.38 7.41 21.55
CA TYR A 119 1.40 8.75 22.15
C TYR A 119 0.02 9.42 22.10
N ALA A 120 -0.67 9.40 20.96
CA ALA A 120 -1.99 10.00 20.80
C ALA A 120 -3.11 9.30 21.60
N ILE A 121 -2.92 8.04 22.00
CA ILE A 121 -3.89 7.30 22.84
C ILE A 121 -3.66 7.60 24.34
N PHE A 122 -2.40 7.69 24.75
CA PHE A 122 -2.03 7.76 26.16
C PHE A 122 -1.69 9.16 26.68
N VAL A 123 -1.59 10.16 25.81
CA VAL A 123 -1.33 11.58 26.12
C VAL A 123 -2.41 12.45 25.51
#